data_AF-A0A9Q5X4T1-F1
#
_entry.id   AF-A0A9Q5X4T1-F1
#
_cell.length_a   1.000
_cell.length_b   1.000
_cell.length_c   1.000
_cell.angle_alpha   90.00
_cell.angle_beta   90.00
_cell.angle_gamma   90.00
#
_symmetry.space_group_name_H-M   'P 1'
#
loop_
_entity.id
_entity.type
_entity.pdbx_description
1 polymer ?
#
loop_
_entity_poly.entity_id
_entity_poly.type
_entity_poly.pdbx_seq_one_letter_code
_entity_poly.pdbx_strand_id
1 'polypeptide(L)' 'MFQVPVRRGSMKEMLTAVRDLETRGYDYVTPIKKVYRAEKTFYNDGKFKGKDKIRFTGMEDRASYECWMKKVN' A
#
# COMPACT_ATOMS: atom_id res chain seq x y z
N MET A 1 14.75 -21.79 3.46
CA MET A 1 14.89 -20.64 2.52
C MET A 1 14.07 -19.49 3.09
N PHE A 2 14.69 -18.40 3.52
CA PHE A 2 13.98 -17.26 4.11
C PHE A 2 13.39 -16.38 3.01
N GLN A 3 12.08 -16.15 3.07
CA GLN A 3 11.39 -15.20 2.21
C GLN A 3 11.09 -13.93 3.02
N VAL A 4 11.29 -12.78 2.39
CA VAL A 4 11.04 -11.46 2.99
C VAL A 4 9.81 -10.84 2.32
N PRO A 5 8.77 -10.48 3.08
CA PRO A 5 7.65 -9.73 2.56
C PRO A 5 8.01 -8.25 2.43
N VAL A 6 7.79 -7.67 1.26
CA VAL A 6 7.96 -6.23 1.00
C VAL A 6 6.58 -5.63 0.81
N ARG A 7 6.23 -4.64 1.64
CA ARG A 7 4.93 -3.95 1.60
C ARG A 7 5.12 -2.44 1.69
N ARG A 8 4.54 -1.66 0.77
CA ARG A 8 4.66 -0.19 0.75
C ARG A 8 3.35 0.49 0.35
N GLY A 9 3.15 1.71 0.82
CA GLY A 9 1.94 2.51 0.52
C GLY A 9 1.98 3.12 -0.87
N SER A 10 3.17 3.32 -1.44
CA SER A 10 3.35 3.86 -2.79
C SER A 10 4.18 2.94 -3.68
N MET A 11 3.94 3.00 -4.99
CA MET A 11 4.75 2.27 -5.98
C MET A 11 6.21 2.74 -5.96
N LYS A 12 6.45 4.03 -5.70
CA LYS A 12 7.80 4.61 -5.60
C LYS A 12 8.59 3.97 -4.47
N GLU A 13 8.03 3.93 -3.26
CA GLU A 13 8.69 3.29 -2.11
C GLU A 13 8.86 1.79 -2.33
N MET A 14 7.90 1.14 -3.00
CA MET A 14 7.98 -0.28 -3.33
C MET A 14 9.19 -0.56 -4.21
N LEU A 15 9.34 0.18 -5.30
CA LEU A 15 10.46 0.02 -6.23
C LEU A 15 11.80 0.32 -5.55
N THR A 16 11.89 1.38 -4.73
CA THR A 16 13.11 1.67 -3.96
C THR A 16 13.48 0.51 -3.04
N ALA A 17 12.52 -0.01 -2.27
CA ALA A 17 12.76 -1.11 -1.34
C ALA A 17 13.20 -2.39 -2.05
N VAL A 18 12.58 -2.71 -3.18
CA VAL A 18 12.93 -3.89 -3.95
C VAL A 18 14.30 -3.74 -4.63
N ARG A 19 14.62 -2.57 -5.20
CA ARG A 19 15.94 -2.31 -5.82
C ARG A 19 17.09 -2.50 -4.82
N ASP A 20 16.87 -2.10 -3.58
CA ASP A 20 17.83 -2.25 -2.49
C ASP A 20 18.04 -3.74 -2.14
N LEU A 21 16.96 -4.53 -2.16
CA LEU A 21 17.00 -5.98 -1.97
C LEU A 21 17.64 -6.70 -3.17
N GLU A 22 17.34 -6.30 -4.40
CA GLU A 22 18.00 -6.80 -5.63
C GLU A 22 19.52 -6.60 -5.55
N THR A 23 19.97 -5.40 -5.14
CA THR A 23 21.40 -5.09 -4.93
C THR A 23 22.03 -5.99 -3.86
N ARG A 24 21.23 -6.38 -2.87
CA ARG A 24 21.63 -7.33 -1.82
C ARG A 24 21.46 -8.79 -2.25
N GLY A 25 21.23 -9.11 -3.53
CA GLY A 25 21.11 -10.48 -4.04
C GLY A 25 19.80 -11.18 -3.68
N TYR A 26 18.70 -10.44 -3.59
CA TYR A 26 17.36 -11.01 -3.47
C TYR A 26 16.66 -11.00 -4.82
N ASP A 27 15.83 -12.00 -5.06
CA ASP A 27 15.02 -12.12 -6.28
C ASP A 27 13.55 -12.31 -5.94
N TYR A 28 12.68 -11.99 -6.89
CA TYR A 28 11.23 -12.06 -6.74
C TYR A 28 10.77 -13.52 -6.65
N VAL A 29 10.04 -13.81 -5.59
CA VAL A 29 9.22 -15.04 -5.49
C VAL A 29 7.86 -14.80 -6.14
N THR A 30 7.33 -13.59 -6.01
CA THR A 30 6.05 -13.19 -6.59
C THR A 30 6.16 -11.81 -7.23
N PRO A 31 5.40 -11.52 -8.31
CA PRO A 31 5.33 -10.17 -8.85
C PRO A 31 4.75 -9.18 -7.83
N ILE A 32 5.05 -7.89 -8.01
CA ILE A 32 4.46 -6.81 -7.22
C ILE A 32 2.95 -6.75 -7.51
N LYS A 33 2.14 -6.85 -6.45
CA LYS A 33 0.68 -6.80 -6.52
C LYS A 33 0.16 -5.56 -5.82
N LYS A 34 -0.81 -4.89 -6.44
CA LYS A 34 -1.58 -3.81 -5.80
C LYS A 34 -2.66 -4.44 -4.90
N VAL A 35 -2.58 -4.15 -3.61
CA VAL A 35 -3.49 -4.59 -2.56
C VAL A 35 -4.30 -3.37 -2.09
N TYR A 36 -5.58 -3.35 -2.43
CA TYR A 36 -6.50 -2.32 -1.97
C TYR A 36 -6.84 -2.56 -0.50
N ARG A 37 -6.50 -1.62 0.39
CA ARG A 37 -7.04 -1.63 1.75
C ARG A 37 -8.40 -0.97 1.70
N ALA A 38 -9.44 -1.76 1.93
CA ALA A 38 -10.80 -1.26 2.12
C ALA A 38 -10.91 -0.57 3.50
N GLU A 39 -10.23 0.55 3.72
CA GLU A 39 -10.52 1.43 4.84
C GLU A 39 -11.50 2.50 4.38
N LYS A 40 -12.79 2.28 4.68
CA LYS A 40 -13.80 3.35 4.65
C LYS A 40 -13.54 4.31 5.81
N THR A 41 -12.49 5.11 5.74
CA THR A 41 -12.29 6.22 6.69
C THR A 41 -13.14 7.41 6.25
N PHE A 42 -14.32 7.52 6.82
CA PHE A 42 -15.16 8.71 6.70
C PHE A 42 -14.56 9.81 7.60
N TYR A 43 -13.84 10.76 7.01
CA TYR A 43 -13.41 11.96 7.73
C TYR A 43 -14.58 12.95 7.80
N ASN A 44 -15.00 13.30 9.02
CA ASN A 44 -15.99 14.34 9.28
C ASN A 44 -15.32 15.47 10.06
N ASP A 45 -14.94 16.53 9.36
CA ASP A 45 -14.40 17.74 9.97
C ASP A 45 -15.44 18.87 9.81
N GLY A 46 -16.38 18.95 10.76
CA GLY A 46 -17.39 20.00 10.75
C GLY A 46 -18.52 19.78 11.74
N LYS A 47 -18.60 20.65 12.75
CA LYS A 47 -19.84 20.85 13.52
C LYS A 47 -20.87 21.49 12.58
N PHE A 48 -21.90 20.75 12.16
CA PHE A 48 -23.03 21.35 11.43
C PHE A 48 -24.39 21.04 12.05
N LYS A 49 -25.11 22.14 12.34
CA LYS A 49 -26.55 22.19 12.60
C LYS A 49 -27.27 22.32 11.26
N GLY A 50 -28.07 21.34 10.86
CA GLY A 50 -28.95 21.44 9.71
C GLY A 50 -29.46 20.08 9.23
N LYS A 51 -30.79 19.91 9.21
CA LYS A 51 -31.47 18.71 8.71
C LYS A 51 -31.18 18.55 7.22
N ASP A 52 -30.68 17.38 6.81
CA ASP A 52 -30.74 16.87 5.42
C ASP A 52 -29.70 17.32 4.37
N LYS A 53 -28.41 17.42 4.70
CA LYS A 53 -27.35 17.47 3.65
C LYS A 53 -26.10 16.67 4.02
N ILE A 54 -26.00 15.44 3.52
CA ILE A 54 -24.73 14.68 3.48
C ILE A 54 -24.00 15.08 2.19
N ARG A 55 -22.82 15.71 2.31
CA ARG A 55 -21.90 15.84 1.17
C ARG A 55 -20.80 14.78 1.29
N PHE A 56 -20.69 13.96 0.25
CA PHE A 56 -19.65 12.94 0.10
C PHE A 56 -18.35 13.61 -0.33
N THR A 57 -17.33 13.63 0.53
CA THR A 57 -16.07 14.37 0.32
C THR A 57 -14.92 13.45 -0.14
N GLY A 58 -15.24 12.39 -0.87
CA GLY A 58 -14.26 11.53 -1.55
C GLY A 58 -13.97 10.18 -0.88
N MET A 59 -13.37 9.29 -1.67
CA MET A 59 -12.92 7.95 -1.28
C MET A 59 -11.39 7.94 -1.38
N GLU A 60 -10.69 7.93 -0.24
CA GLU A 60 -9.24 7.70 -0.25
C GLU A 60 -8.97 6.22 -0.46
N ASP A 61 -8.60 5.88 -1.68
CA ASP A 61 -8.21 4.52 -2.04
C ASP A 61 -6.79 4.26 -1.50
N ARG A 62 -6.69 3.78 -0.26
CA ARG A 62 -5.41 3.37 0.35
C ARG A 62 -4.93 2.08 -0.30
N ALA A 63 -4.41 2.20 -1.53
CA ALA A 63 -3.71 1.10 -2.17
C ALA A 63 -2.33 0.91 -1.52
N SER A 64 -1.99 -0.34 -1.26
CA SER A 64 -0.64 -0.78 -0.91
C SER A 64 -0.10 -1.69 -2.00
N TYR A 65 1.22 -1.84 -2.07
CA TYR A 65 1.91 -2.73 -2.99
C TYR A 65 2.64 -3.79 -2.18
N GLU A 66 2.50 -5.05 -2.57
CA GLU A 66 3.11 -6.19 -1.87
C GLU A 66 3.83 -7.13 -2.82
N CYS A 67 5.00 -7.64 -2.43
CA CYS A 67 5.68 -8.75 -3.09
C CYS A 67 6.48 -9.58 -2.09
N TRP A 68 6.86 -10.78 -2.49
CA TRP A 68 7.76 -11.65 -1.75
C TRP A 68 9.08 -11.76 -2.49
N MET A 69 10.18 -11.65 -1.74
CA MET A 69 11.53 -11.85 -2.27
C MET A 69 12.26 -12.91 -1.46
N LYS A 70 13.20 -13.61 -2.10
CA LYS A 70 14.08 -14.59 -1.46
C LYS A 70 15.52 -14.23 -1.73
N LYS A 71 16.41 -14.49 -0.78
CA LYS A 71 17.84 -14.39 -1.03
C LYS A 71 18.23 -15.51 -2.01
N VAL A 72 18.87 -15.14 -3.11
CA VAL A 72 19.51 -16.07 -4.03
C VAL A 72 21.01 -15.87 -3.79
N ASN A 73 21.68 -16.93 -3.33
CA ASN A 73 23.10 -16.88 -3.00
C ASN A 73 23.92 -16.42 -4.19
#